data_AF-A0A523A713-F1
#
_entry.id   AF-A0A523A713-F1
#
_cell.length_a   1.000
_cell.length_b   1.000
_cell.length_c   1.000
_cell.angle_alpha   90.00
_cell.angle_beta   90.00
_cell.angle_gamma   90.00
#
_symmetry.space_group_name_H-M   'P 1'
#
loop_
_entity.id
_entity.type
_entity.pdbx_description
1 polymer ?
#
loop_
_entity_poly.entity_id
_entity_poly.type
_entity_poly.pdbx_seq_one_letter_code
_entity_poly.pdbx_strand_id
1 'polypeptide(L)'
;MITIDMTMLLHIINILLLAVILNIVLYRPILNILDQRREKISTLNRDIESFEKNRQARLDEFEHKLQAARNQAKNEFEALRSATQTASNKRLAAQRSEVEAAKEAQFKEIESQLTVARGELRGQTSAFAAAMAGKVLGRAL
;
A
#
# COMPACT_ATOMS: atom_id res chain seq x y z
N MET A 1 -35.55 68.06 -66.15
CA MET A 1 -34.32 68.83 -65.89
C MET A 1 -33.95 68.56 -64.44
N ILE A 2 -32.78 67.98 -64.17
CA ILE A 2 -32.31 67.74 -62.81
C ILE A 2 -31.61 69.03 -62.39
N THR A 3 -32.31 69.89 -61.64
CA THR A 3 -31.67 71.02 -60.96
C THR A 3 -31.10 70.50 -59.66
N ILE A 4 -29.79 70.66 -59.51
CA ILE A 4 -29.09 70.35 -58.26
C ILE A 4 -29.36 71.55 -57.34
N ASP A 5 -30.42 71.44 -56.56
CA ASP A 5 -30.83 72.47 -55.61
C ASP A 5 -30.33 72.14 -54.19
N MET A 6 -30.27 73.16 -53.33
CA MET A 6 -29.86 73.06 -51.91
C MET A 6 -30.61 71.96 -51.13
N THR A 7 -31.85 71.66 -51.55
CA THR A 7 -32.69 70.58 -51.01
C THR A 7 -32.11 69.19 -51.24
N MET A 8 -31.38 68.96 -52.34
CA MET A 8 -30.70 67.69 -52.60
C MET A 8 -29.52 67.50 -51.64
N LEU A 9 -28.76 68.57 -51.37
CA LEU A 9 -27.67 68.55 -50.39
C LEU A 9 -28.20 68.25 -48.98
N LEU A 10 -29.32 68.86 -48.60
CA LEU A 10 -30.01 68.59 -47.34
C LEU A 10 -30.50 67.14 -47.22
N HIS A 11 -31.01 66.55 -48.31
CA HIS A 11 -31.38 65.13 -48.32
C HIS A 11 -30.18 64.20 -48.13
N ILE A 12 -29.04 64.49 -48.77
CA ILE A 12 -27.81 63.72 -48.59
C ILE A 12 -27.33 63.78 -47.14
N ILE A 13 -27.34 64.97 -46.53
CA ILE A 13 -26.99 65.14 -45.12
C ILE A 13 -27.96 64.39 -44.22
N ASN A 14 -29.27 64.42 -44.50
CA ASN A 14 -30.28 63.70 -43.74
C ASN A 14 -30.04 62.17 -43.76
N ILE A 15 -29.78 61.61 -44.95
CA ILE A 15 -29.48 60.17 -45.10
C ILE A 15 -28.18 59.79 -44.40
N LEU A 16 -27.14 60.62 -44.51
CA LEU A 16 -25.87 60.40 -43.79
C LEU A 16 -26.08 60.44 -42.27
N LEU A 17 -26.83 61.42 -41.77
CA LEU A 17 -27.14 61.56 -40.36
C LEU A 17 -27.95 60.36 -39.86
N LEU A 18 -28.96 59.92 -40.62
CA LEU A 18 -29.75 58.73 -40.31
C LEU A 18 -28.88 57.46 -40.32
N ALA A 19 -27.98 57.31 -41.28
CA ALA A 19 -27.05 56.18 -41.36
C ALA A 19 -26.11 56.13 -40.16
N VAL A 20 -25.59 57.28 -39.71
CA VAL A 20 -24.76 57.38 -38.50
C VAL A 20 -25.55 57.00 -37.25
N ILE A 21 -26.77 57.53 -37.09
CA ILE A 21 -27.64 57.18 -35.95
C ILE A 21 -27.93 55.68 -35.95
N LEU A 22 -28.30 55.12 -37.10
CA LEU A 22 -28.64 53.70 -37.21
C LEU A 22 -27.42 52.80 -36.94
N ASN A 23 -26.22 53.21 -37.36
CA ASN A 23 -24.98 52.50 -37.07
C ASN A 23 -24.71 52.41 -35.56
N ILE A 24 -24.92 53.51 -34.85
CA ILE A 24 -24.71 53.59 -33.40
C ILE A 24 -25.81 52.84 -32.63
N VAL A 25 -27.07 53.01 -33.02
CA VAL A 25 -28.23 52.48 -32.27
C VAL A 25 -28.53 51.02 -32.58
N LEU A 26 -28.29 50.54 -33.81
CA LEU A 26 -28.67 49.19 -34.23
C LEU A 26 -27.48 48.30 -34.57
N TYR A 27 -26.62 48.73 -35.51
CA TYR A 27 -25.59 47.84 -36.05
C TYR A 27 -24.54 47.46 -35.01
N ARG A 28 -24.01 48.44 -34.28
CA ARG A 28 -23.04 48.18 -33.20
C ARG A 28 -23.57 47.25 -32.10
N PRO A 29 -24.73 47.51 -31.46
CA PRO A 29 -25.20 46.64 -30.39
C PRO A 29 -25.57 45.24 -30.88
N ILE A 30 -26.12 45.10 -32.09
CA ILE A 30 -26.44 43.78 -32.65
C ILE A 30 -25.18 42.95 -32.87
N LEU A 31 -24.14 43.54 -33.46
CA LEU A 31 -22.85 42.86 -33.67
C LEU A 31 -22.21 42.45 -32.34
N ASN A 32 -22.21 43.35 -31.35
CA ASN A 32 -21.68 43.05 -30.02
C ASN A 32 -22.42 41.86 -29.36
N ILE A 33 -23.75 41.78 -29.48
CA ILE A 33 -24.52 40.66 -28.93
C ILE A 33 -24.20 39.35 -29.66
N LEU A 34 -24.00 39.39 -30.97
CA LEU A 34 -23.60 38.22 -31.75
C LEU A 34 -22.21 37.73 -31.36
N ASP A 35 -21.27 38.65 -31.15
CA ASP A 35 -19.92 38.31 -30.69
C ASP A 35 -19.92 37.76 -29.27
N GLN A 36 -20.66 38.37 -28.34
CA GLN A 36 -20.85 37.84 -26.98
C GLN A 36 -21.45 36.44 -26.99
N ARG A 37 -22.42 36.16 -27.88
CA ARG A 37 -23.00 34.81 -28.01
C ARG A 37 -21.97 33.81 -28.54
N ARG A 38 -21.18 34.19 -29.54
CA ARG A 38 -20.11 33.34 -30.09
C ARG A 38 -19.04 33.05 -29.04
N GLU A 39 -18.61 34.06 -28.31
CA GLU A 39 -17.62 33.94 -27.23
C GLU A 39 -18.15 33.06 -26.11
N LYS A 40 -19.40 33.25 -25.68
CA LYS A 40 -20.02 32.41 -24.65
C LYS A 40 -20.07 30.94 -25.09
N ILE A 41 -20.47 30.65 -26.32
CA ILE A 41 -20.49 29.27 -26.82
C ILE A 41 -19.08 28.69 -26.90
N SER A 42 -18.10 29.47 -27.39
CA SER A 42 -16.72 29.02 -27.49
C SER A 42 -16.09 28.75 -26.12
N THR A 43 -16.35 29.60 -25.13
CA THR A 43 -15.88 29.43 -23.75
C THR A 43 -16.52 28.20 -23.11
N LEU A 44 -17.84 28.02 -23.22
CA LEU A 44 -18.50 26.80 -22.74
C LEU A 44 -17.90 25.53 -23.35
N ASN A 45 -17.65 25.51 -24.66
CA ASN A 45 -17.03 24.35 -25.31
C ASN A 45 -15.61 24.08 -24.80
N ARG A 46 -14.81 25.14 -24.63
CA ARG A 46 -13.44 25.02 -24.08
C ARG A 46 -13.46 24.55 -22.62
N ASP A 47 -14.41 25.03 -21.83
CA ASP A 47 -14.58 24.61 -20.45
C ASP A 47 -14.97 23.13 -20.39
N ILE A 48 -15.91 22.68 -21.22
CA ILE A 48 -16.28 21.25 -21.32
C ILE A 48 -15.07 20.40 -21.64
N GLU A 49 -14.29 20.75 -22.67
CA GLU A 49 -13.07 20.03 -23.05
C GLU A 49 -12.06 19.98 -21.90
N SER A 50 -11.88 21.11 -21.19
CA SER A 50 -11.01 21.17 -20.02
C SER A 50 -11.50 20.29 -18.87
N PHE A 51 -12.82 20.24 -18.63
CA PHE A 51 -13.41 19.40 -17.60
C PHE A 51 -13.28 17.92 -17.94
N GLU A 52 -13.43 17.54 -19.21
CA GLU A 52 -13.21 16.17 -19.66
C GLU A 52 -11.75 15.75 -19.47
N LYS A 53 -10.81 16.60 -19.90
CA LYS A 53 -9.38 16.35 -19.72
C LYS A 53 -9.00 16.25 -18.25
N ASN A 54 -9.50 17.14 -17.42
CA ASN A 54 -9.26 17.13 -15.98
C ASN A 54 -9.90 15.91 -15.29
N ARG A 55 -11.07 15.46 -15.76
CA ARG A 55 -11.71 14.24 -15.28
C ARG A 55 -10.85 13.02 -15.58
N GLN A 56 -10.39 12.90 -16.83
CA GLN A 56 -9.52 11.78 -17.23
C GLN A 56 -8.20 11.79 -16.44
N ALA A 57 -7.54 12.93 -16.35
CA ALA A 57 -6.29 13.05 -15.60
C ALA A 57 -6.45 12.68 -14.11
N ARG A 58 -7.56 13.07 -13.48
CA ARG A 58 -7.85 12.69 -12.08
C ARG A 58 -8.15 11.20 -11.92
N LEU A 59 -8.83 10.58 -12.89
CA LEU A 59 -9.07 9.14 -12.88
C LEU A 59 -7.75 8.38 -13.01
N ASP A 60 -6.91 8.77 -13.96
CA ASP A 60 -5.59 8.15 -14.17
C ASP A 60 -4.71 8.32 -12.91
N GLU A 61 -4.69 9.51 -12.31
CA GLU A 61 -3.95 9.76 -11.06
C GLU A 61 -4.49 8.91 -9.89
N PHE A 62 -5.81 8.79 -9.78
CA PHE A 62 -6.45 7.96 -8.76
C PHE A 62 -6.12 6.47 -8.94
N GLU A 63 -6.20 5.96 -10.16
CA GLU A 63 -5.83 4.57 -10.48
C GLU A 63 -4.36 4.31 -10.19
N HIS A 64 -3.46 5.22 -10.56
CA HIS A 64 -2.05 5.13 -10.24
C HIS A 64 -1.79 5.11 -8.72
N LYS A 65 -2.43 6.00 -7.96
CA LYS A 65 -2.32 6.02 -6.49
C LYS A 65 -2.86 4.74 -5.86
N LEU A 66 -3.98 4.23 -6.37
CA LEU A 66 -4.58 2.99 -5.88
C LEU A 66 -3.68 1.78 -6.16
N GLN A 67 -3.10 1.70 -7.36
CA GLN A 67 -2.14 0.64 -7.70
C GLN A 67 -0.86 0.76 -6.85
N ALA A 68 -0.33 1.97 -6.67
CA ALA A 68 0.83 2.19 -5.82
C ALA A 68 0.58 1.76 -4.37
N ALA A 69 -0.56 2.14 -3.79
CA ALA A 69 -0.95 1.74 -2.44
C ALA A 69 -1.12 0.21 -2.32
N ARG A 70 -1.73 -0.44 -3.32
CA ARG A 70 -1.85 -1.91 -3.35
C ARG A 70 -0.49 -2.60 -3.42
N ASN A 71 0.43 -2.09 -4.23
CA ASN A 71 1.77 -2.63 -4.36
C ASN A 71 2.57 -2.44 -3.06
N GLN A 72 2.48 -1.27 -2.42
CA GLN A 72 3.09 -1.03 -1.11
C GLN A 72 2.55 -1.98 -0.05
N ALA A 73 1.23 -2.12 0.06
CA ALA A 73 0.60 -3.05 1.00
C ALA A 73 1.03 -4.50 0.76
N LYS A 74 1.11 -4.93 -0.51
CA LYS A 74 1.58 -6.27 -0.88
C LYS A 74 3.04 -6.47 -0.48
N ASN A 75 3.91 -5.49 -0.76
CA ASN A 75 5.32 -5.55 -0.42
C ASN A 75 5.53 -5.60 1.10
N GLU A 76 4.80 -4.78 1.86
CA GLU A 76 4.84 -4.81 3.33
C GLU A 76 4.35 -6.15 3.88
N PHE A 77 3.27 -6.70 3.32
CA PHE A 77 2.76 -8.00 3.73
C PHE A 77 3.74 -9.13 3.43
N GLU A 78 4.36 -9.13 2.25
CA GLU A 78 5.38 -10.11 1.87
C GLU A 78 6.63 -9.97 2.75
N ALA A 79 7.07 -8.75 3.05
CA ALA A 79 8.19 -8.49 3.97
C ALA A 79 7.88 -9.01 5.38
N LEU A 80 6.69 -8.72 5.91
CA LEU A 80 6.25 -9.19 7.22
C LEU A 80 6.15 -10.73 7.25
N ARG A 81 5.64 -11.34 6.17
CA ARG A 81 5.55 -12.79 6.04
C ARG A 81 6.95 -13.44 5.99
N SER A 82 7.88 -12.87 5.26
CA SER A 82 9.28 -13.34 5.22
C SER A 82 9.96 -13.18 6.58
N ALA A 83 9.76 -12.04 7.26
CA ALA A 83 10.30 -11.79 8.60
C ALA A 83 9.73 -12.76 9.64
N THR A 84 8.43 -13.03 9.61
CA THR A 84 7.79 -13.98 10.52
C THR A 84 8.25 -15.42 10.26
N GLN A 85 8.42 -15.82 8.99
CA GLN A 85 8.94 -17.14 8.63
C GLN A 85 10.40 -17.33 9.05
N THR A 86 11.25 -16.32 8.87
CA THR A 86 12.65 -16.38 9.31
C THR A 86 12.75 -16.39 10.83
N ALA A 87 11.94 -15.60 11.53
CA ALA A 87 11.89 -15.59 13.00
C ALA A 87 11.37 -16.93 13.56
N SER A 88 10.33 -17.52 12.96
CA SER A 88 9.80 -18.82 13.38
C SER A 88 10.82 -19.94 13.16
N ASN A 89 11.48 -19.96 12.00
CA ASN A 89 12.55 -20.91 11.71
C ASN A 89 13.72 -20.78 12.69
N LYS A 90 14.13 -19.54 13.02
CA LYS A 90 15.17 -19.29 14.03
C LYS A 90 14.76 -19.77 15.42
N ARG A 91 13.53 -19.49 15.85
CA ARG A 91 13.00 -19.96 17.14
C ARG A 91 12.93 -21.48 17.21
N LEU A 92 12.46 -22.13 16.14
CA LEU A 92 12.42 -23.60 16.05
C LEU A 92 13.82 -24.21 16.08
N ALA A 93 14.79 -23.61 15.37
CA ALA A 93 16.18 -24.07 15.40
C ALA A 93 16.80 -23.91 16.80
N ALA A 94 16.56 -22.78 17.47
CA ALA A 94 17.04 -22.54 18.84
C ALA A 94 16.42 -23.54 19.83
N GLN A 95 15.10 -23.74 19.79
CA GLN A 95 14.44 -24.74 20.64
C GLN A 95 14.96 -26.16 20.38
N ARG A 96 15.17 -26.54 19.11
CA ARG A 96 15.76 -27.85 18.79
C ARG A 96 17.15 -28.01 19.38
N SER A 97 18.00 -26.98 19.27
CA SER A 97 19.33 -27.00 19.88
C SER A 97 19.29 -27.12 21.40
N GLU A 98 18.37 -26.41 22.05
CA GLU A 98 18.19 -26.45 23.50
C GLU A 98 17.68 -27.82 23.97
N VAL A 99 16.73 -28.42 23.24
CA VAL A 99 16.22 -29.77 23.52
C VAL A 99 17.32 -30.82 23.33
N GLU A 100 18.11 -30.74 22.27
CA GLU A 100 19.21 -31.69 22.06
C GLU A 100 20.30 -31.55 23.15
N ALA A 101 20.65 -30.31 23.55
CA ALA A 101 21.56 -30.09 24.67
C ALA A 101 21.01 -30.62 26.00
N ALA A 102 19.71 -30.43 26.26
CA ALA A 102 19.05 -30.96 27.45
C ALA A 102 19.02 -32.50 27.47
N LYS A 103 18.75 -33.14 26.33
CA LYS A 103 18.84 -34.60 26.19
C LYS A 103 20.25 -35.10 26.46
N GLU A 104 21.26 -34.47 25.88
CA GLU A 104 22.65 -34.88 26.06
C GLU A 104 23.09 -34.74 27.53
N ALA A 105 22.66 -33.68 28.21
CA ALA A 105 22.86 -33.51 29.64
C ALA A 105 22.16 -34.60 30.46
N GLN A 106 20.90 -34.94 30.14
CA GLN A 106 20.17 -36.03 30.79
C GLN A 106 20.83 -37.39 30.56
N PHE A 107 21.33 -37.68 29.37
CA PHE A 107 22.05 -38.92 29.10
C PHE A 107 23.33 -39.03 29.92
N LYS A 108 24.11 -37.96 30.03
CA LYS A 108 25.30 -37.92 30.91
C LYS A 108 24.95 -38.13 32.37
N GLU A 109 23.86 -37.53 32.83
CA GLU A 109 23.38 -37.69 34.21
C GLU A 109 22.93 -39.13 34.48
N ILE A 110 22.22 -39.76 33.55
CA ILE A 110 21.83 -41.18 33.64
C ILE A 110 23.07 -42.09 33.68
N GLU A 111 24.07 -41.83 32.84
CA GLU A 111 25.31 -42.62 32.81
C GLU A 111 26.12 -42.49 34.11
N SER A 112 26.19 -41.27 34.66
CA SER A 112 26.73 -40.97 35.99
C SER A 112 26.01 -41.79 37.08
N GLN A 113 24.68 -41.70 37.14
CA GLN A 113 23.85 -42.41 38.11
C GLN A 113 23.99 -43.92 37.99
N LEU A 114 24.06 -44.45 36.75
CA LEU A 114 24.29 -45.87 36.50
C LEU A 114 25.65 -46.34 37.01
N THR A 115 26.68 -45.49 36.87
CA THR A 115 28.04 -45.78 37.34
C THR A 115 28.10 -45.80 38.87
N VAL A 116 27.47 -44.82 39.52
CA VAL A 116 27.34 -44.76 40.98
C VAL A 116 26.57 -45.97 41.51
N ALA A 117 25.39 -46.26 40.95
CA ALA A 117 24.57 -47.40 41.34
C ALA A 117 25.30 -48.73 41.15
N ARG A 118 26.06 -48.92 40.06
CA ARG A 118 26.92 -50.11 39.86
C ARG A 118 28.04 -50.21 40.89
N GLY A 119 28.63 -49.09 41.30
CA GLY A 119 29.62 -49.03 42.36
C GLY A 119 29.04 -49.44 43.72
N GLU A 120 27.88 -48.90 44.08
CA GLU A 120 27.15 -49.27 45.29
C GLU A 120 26.75 -50.74 45.29
N LEU A 121 26.19 -51.25 44.19
CA LEU A 121 25.84 -52.66 44.04
C LEU A 121 27.07 -53.55 44.21
N ARG A 122 28.23 -53.22 43.63
CA ARG A 122 29.48 -53.99 43.84
C ARG A 122 29.92 -54.01 45.29
N GLY A 123 29.84 -52.87 46.00
CA GLY A 123 30.12 -52.80 47.43
C GLY A 123 29.18 -53.70 48.24
N GLN A 124 27.88 -53.62 47.93
CA GLN A 124 26.84 -54.46 48.56
C GLN A 124 26.92 -55.93 48.14
N THR A 125 27.54 -56.27 47.00
CA THR A 125 27.64 -57.66 46.51
C THR A 125 28.44 -58.52 47.49
N SER A 126 29.47 -57.98 48.13
CA SER A 126 30.24 -58.69 49.16
C SER A 126 29.40 -59.01 50.40
N ALA A 127 28.61 -58.03 50.87
CA ALA A 127 27.68 -58.20 51.99
C ALA A 127 26.53 -59.14 51.64
N PHE A 128 26.00 -59.08 50.41
CA PHE A 128 24.97 -59.98 49.91
C PHE A 128 25.50 -61.42 49.74
N ALA A 129 26.72 -61.58 49.22
CA ALA A 129 27.39 -62.87 49.10
C ALA A 129 27.71 -63.48 50.47
N ALA A 130 28.16 -62.68 51.45
CA ALA A 130 28.36 -63.11 52.83
C ALA A 130 27.03 -63.50 53.51
N ALA A 131 25.97 -62.73 53.32
CA ALA A 131 24.64 -63.03 53.85
C ALA A 131 24.03 -64.30 53.20
N MET A 132 24.24 -64.52 51.90
CA MET A 132 23.84 -65.76 51.23
C MET A 132 24.70 -66.95 51.68
N ALA A 133 26.01 -66.80 51.78
CA ALA A 133 26.91 -67.84 52.27
C ALA A 133 26.57 -68.23 53.72
N GLY A 134 26.25 -67.26 54.59
CA GLY A 134 25.77 -67.50 55.95
C GLY A 134 24.42 -68.23 56.00
N LYS A 135 23.49 -67.92 55.09
CA LYS A 135 22.21 -68.65 54.97
C LYS A 135 22.34 -70.06 54.41
N VAL A 136 23.28 -70.30 53.48
CA VAL A 136 23.48 -71.60 52.82
C VAL A 136 24.36 -72.53 53.66
N LEU A 137 25.37 -72.02 54.37
CA LEU A 137 26.31 -72.81 55.18
C LEU A 137 25.87 -73.00 56.64
N GLY A 138 24.77 -72.39 57.07
CA GLY A 138 24.14 -72.68 58.37
C GLY A 138 25.00 -72.36 59.60
N ARG A 139 26.07 -71.58 59.46
CA ARG A 139 26.86 -71.07 60.59
C ARG A 139 27.46 -69.72 60.25
N ALA A 140 27.15 -68.73 61.09
CA ALA A 140 27.67 -67.36 60.98
C ALA A 140 29.20 -67.35 61.13
N LEU A 141 29.86 -66.63 60.22
CA LEU A 141 31.17 -66.02 60.45
C LEU A 141 30.94 -64.54 60.69
#